data_AF-A0A2T4LJY0-F1
#
_entry.id   AF-A0A2T4LJY0-F1
#
_cell.length_a   1.000
_cell.length_b   1.000
_cell.length_c   1.000
_cell.angle_alpha   90.00
_cell.angle_beta   90.00
_cell.angle_gamma   90.00
#
_symmetry.space_group_name_H-M   'P 1'
#
loop_
_entity.id
_entity.type
_entity.pdbx_description
1 polymer ?
#
loop_
_entity_poly.entity_id
_entity_poly.type
_entity_poly.pdbx_seq_one_letter_code
_entity_poly.pdbx_strand_id
1 'polypeptide(L)'
;SNMKETLFNQITEEEFNLIVSLGTGAVKVPRYFFISEEDTFEPNQTYTLFTHTYNGIKRNGYHFYTQLEQGDKLVFYNKKMDQSVVGIGEVTQHIHEKSPIAGRTNSTAIEVLYEHHITPLTLSTLNKHPKLK
;
A
#
# COMPACT_ATOMS: atom_id res chain seq x y z
N SER A 1 13.62 -18.21 -10.45
CA SER A 1 13.37 -19.64 -10.75
C SER A 1 13.95 -20.47 -9.63
N ASN A 2 13.12 -21.14 -8.82
CA ASN A 2 13.56 -22.10 -7.80
C ASN A 2 12.41 -22.97 -7.26
N MET A 3 11.42 -23.34 -8.09
CA MET A 3 10.59 -24.50 -7.76
C MET A 3 11.30 -25.72 -8.32
N LYS A 4 11.76 -26.60 -7.43
CA LYS A 4 12.27 -27.92 -7.79
C LYS A 4 11.10 -28.90 -7.82
N GLU A 5 11.16 -29.90 -8.69
CA GLU A 5 10.21 -31.01 -8.65
C GLU A 5 10.26 -31.65 -7.26
N THR A 6 9.16 -31.58 -6.51
CA THR A 6 9.07 -32.04 -5.13
C THR A 6 7.63 -32.47 -4.85
N LEU A 7 7.47 -33.60 -4.18
CA LEU A 7 6.18 -34.05 -3.68
C LEU A 7 5.75 -33.14 -2.52
N PHE A 8 4.57 -32.53 -2.61
CA PHE A 8 4.00 -31.82 -1.47
C PHE A 8 3.61 -32.84 -0.37
N ASN A 9 3.75 -32.45 0.89
CA ASN A 9 3.11 -33.19 1.99
C ASN A 9 1.59 -33.19 1.80
N GLN A 10 0.85 -34.02 2.56
CA GLN A 10 -0.61 -34.01 2.51
C GLN A 10 -1.15 -32.60 2.83
N ILE A 11 -1.60 -31.89 1.80
CA ILE A 11 -2.27 -30.60 1.89
C ILE A 11 -3.77 -30.79 1.72
N THR A 12 -4.54 -29.86 2.25
CA THR A 12 -5.99 -29.79 2.06
C THR A 12 -6.35 -29.37 0.63
N GLU A 13 -7.57 -29.66 0.21
CA GLU A 13 -8.10 -29.20 -1.08
C GLU A 13 -8.14 -27.66 -1.17
N GLU A 14 -8.39 -26.99 -0.05
CA GLU A 14 -8.38 -25.52 0.07
C GLU A 14 -6.99 -24.95 -0.23
N GLU A 15 -5.94 -25.53 0.36
CA GLU A 15 -4.55 -25.12 0.10
C GLU A 15 -4.13 -25.41 -1.35
N PHE A 16 -4.54 -26.56 -1.91
CA PHE A 16 -4.28 -26.89 -3.31
C PHE A 16 -4.94 -25.87 -4.25
N ASN A 17 -6.22 -25.58 -4.03
CA ASN A 17 -6.98 -24.61 -4.82
C ASN A 17 -6.39 -23.20 -4.72
N LEU A 18 -5.91 -22.81 -3.53
CA LEU A 18 -5.19 -21.55 -3.35
C LEU A 18 -3.90 -21.52 -4.18
N ILE A 19 -3.07 -22.56 -4.12
CA ILE A 19 -1.82 -22.64 -4.90
C ILE A 19 -2.10 -22.54 -6.40
N VAL A 20 -3.10 -23.29 -6.89
CA VAL A 20 -3.52 -23.23 -8.30
C VAL A 20 -4.03 -21.84 -8.67
N SER A 21 -4.85 -21.22 -7.81
CA SER A 21 -5.40 -19.88 -8.05
C SER A 21 -4.32 -18.79 -8.05
N LEU A 22 -3.29 -18.94 -7.21
CA LEU A 22 -2.11 -18.07 -7.20
C LEU A 22 -1.25 -18.29 -8.45
N GLY A 23 -1.00 -19.55 -8.83
CA GLY A 23 -0.18 -19.89 -10.00
C GLY A 23 -0.82 -19.51 -11.33
N THR A 24 -2.16 -19.52 -11.41
CA THR A 24 -2.93 -19.05 -12.58
C THR A 24 -3.16 -17.54 -12.58
N GLY A 25 -2.86 -16.85 -11.48
CA GLY A 25 -3.14 -15.42 -11.31
C GLY A 25 -4.63 -15.09 -11.11
N ALA A 26 -5.49 -16.10 -10.93
CA ALA A 26 -6.91 -15.92 -10.63
C ALA A 26 -7.13 -15.25 -9.26
N VAL A 27 -6.21 -15.46 -8.33
CA VAL A 27 -6.17 -14.80 -7.02
C VAL A 27 -4.87 -14.03 -6.90
N LYS A 28 -4.95 -12.76 -6.52
CA LYS A 28 -3.78 -11.96 -6.08
C LYS A 28 -3.67 -12.02 -4.57
N VAL A 29 -2.46 -12.27 -4.05
CA VAL A 29 -2.18 -12.11 -2.62
C VAL A 29 -2.36 -10.63 -2.28
N PRO A 30 -3.17 -10.27 -1.26
CA PRO A 30 -3.32 -8.88 -0.87
C PRO A 30 -1.96 -8.34 -0.39
N ARG A 31 -1.47 -7.32 -1.07
CA ARG A 31 -0.27 -6.60 -0.67
C ARG A 31 -0.68 -5.38 0.14
N TYR A 32 0.04 -5.14 1.22
CA TYR A 32 -0.21 -4.02 2.12
C TYR A 32 0.98 -3.08 2.06
N PHE A 33 0.72 -1.81 1.83
CA PHE A 33 1.75 -0.77 1.82
C PHE A 33 1.46 0.28 2.88
N PHE A 34 2.48 0.58 3.67
CA PHE A 34 2.41 1.58 4.72
C PHE A 34 2.80 2.95 4.16
N ILE A 35 1.89 3.91 4.24
CA ILE A 35 2.11 5.25 3.70
C ILE A 35 2.03 6.31 4.79
N SER A 36 3.01 7.22 4.79
CA SER A 36 3.07 8.32 5.73
C SER A 36 2.55 9.59 5.06
N GLU A 37 1.42 10.08 5.55
CA GLU A 37 0.81 11.34 5.10
C GLU A 37 0.48 12.23 6.30
N GLU A 38 0.55 13.54 6.11
CA GLU A 38 0.25 14.51 7.16
C GLU A 38 -1.13 15.14 7.01
N ASP A 39 -1.73 15.02 5.83
CA ASP A 39 -3.04 15.57 5.50
C ASP A 39 -4.16 14.78 6.19
N THR A 40 -5.32 15.43 6.32
CA THR A 40 -6.56 14.80 6.77
C THR A 40 -7.26 14.15 5.58
N PHE A 41 -7.69 12.91 5.75
CA PHE A 41 -8.39 12.13 4.73
C PHE A 41 -9.82 11.88 5.19
N GLU A 42 -10.77 11.99 4.27
CA GLU A 42 -12.18 11.70 4.50
C GLU A 42 -12.54 10.33 3.90
N PRO A 43 -13.37 9.52 4.58
CA PRO A 43 -13.83 8.22 4.07
C PRO A 43 -14.50 8.32 2.70
N ASN A 44 -14.27 7.29 1.88
CA ASN A 44 -14.79 7.13 0.53
C ASN A 44 -14.42 8.24 -0.45
N GLN A 45 -13.26 8.88 -0.26
CA GLN A 45 -12.72 9.88 -1.18
C GLN A 45 -11.42 9.42 -1.85
N THR A 46 -11.24 9.83 -3.11
CA THR A 46 -10.02 9.58 -3.87
C THR A 46 -9.05 10.75 -3.73
N TYR A 47 -7.79 10.43 -3.47
CA TYR A 47 -6.71 11.38 -3.29
C TYR A 47 -5.54 11.09 -4.22
N THR A 48 -4.92 12.18 -4.69
CA THR A 48 -3.68 12.13 -5.46
C THR A 48 -2.50 12.17 -4.53
N LEU A 49 -1.71 11.10 -4.51
CA LEU A 49 -0.45 11.06 -3.77
C LEU A 49 0.73 11.17 -4.71
N PHE A 50 1.43 12.29 -4.62
CA PHE A 50 2.61 12.51 -5.44
C PHE A 50 3.79 11.69 -4.91
N THR A 51 4.61 11.16 -5.83
CA THR A 51 5.76 10.31 -5.49
C THR A 51 7.06 11.09 -5.27
N HIS A 52 7.03 12.40 -5.57
CA HIS A 52 8.14 13.34 -5.39
C HIS A 52 7.70 14.55 -4.56
N THR A 53 8.65 15.32 -4.04
CA THR A 53 8.42 16.66 -3.47
C THR A 53 8.15 17.68 -4.59
N TYR A 54 7.77 18.91 -4.23
CA TYR A 54 7.57 20.00 -5.20
C TYR A 54 8.80 20.24 -6.10
N ASN A 55 10.01 20.09 -5.54
CA ASN A 55 11.27 20.28 -6.26
C ASN A 55 11.72 19.04 -7.07
N GLY A 56 10.89 18.00 -7.13
CA GLY A 56 11.21 16.77 -7.87
C GLY A 56 12.11 15.78 -7.13
N ILE A 57 12.28 15.92 -5.80
CA ILE A 57 13.04 14.95 -5.00
C ILE A 57 12.15 13.74 -4.70
N LYS A 58 12.63 12.53 -4.94
CA LYS A 58 11.90 11.29 -4.64
C LYS A 58 11.51 11.22 -3.16
N ARG A 59 10.25 10.89 -2.86
CA ARG A 59 9.83 10.63 -1.48
C ARG A 59 10.49 9.35 -0.96
N ASN A 60 10.58 9.26 0.37
CA ASN A 60 11.02 8.03 1.02
C ASN A 60 10.12 6.87 0.59
N GLY A 61 10.74 5.74 0.25
CA GLY A 61 10.02 4.58 -0.26
C GLY A 61 9.59 4.68 -1.73
N TYR A 62 10.13 5.63 -2.53
CA TYR A 62 9.81 5.78 -3.96
C TYR A 62 9.76 4.45 -4.74
N HIS A 63 10.71 3.55 -4.48
CA HIS A 63 10.78 2.26 -5.16
C HIS A 63 9.49 1.43 -5.00
N PHE A 64 8.82 1.52 -3.86
CA PHE A 64 7.57 0.79 -3.64
C PHE A 64 6.42 1.35 -4.47
N TYR A 65 6.37 2.67 -4.72
CA TYR A 65 5.35 3.25 -5.60
C TYR A 65 5.42 2.72 -7.04
N THR A 66 6.62 2.29 -7.50
CA THR A 66 6.78 1.66 -8.81
C THR A 66 6.36 0.19 -8.86
N GLN A 67 6.07 -0.41 -7.70
CA GLN A 67 5.64 -1.81 -7.55
C GLN A 67 4.16 -1.93 -7.18
N LEU A 68 3.53 -0.84 -6.73
CA LEU A 68 2.13 -0.81 -6.37
C LEU A 68 1.26 -1.08 -7.59
N GLU A 69 0.23 -1.90 -7.42
CA GLU A 69 -0.77 -2.19 -8.44
C GLU A 69 -2.14 -1.72 -7.96
N GLN A 70 -3.05 -1.51 -8.92
CA GLN A 70 -4.45 -1.23 -8.60
C GLN A 70 -5.03 -2.37 -7.74
N GLY A 71 -5.70 -1.99 -6.65
CA GLY A 71 -6.26 -2.91 -5.65
C GLY A 71 -5.32 -3.25 -4.48
N ASP A 72 -4.06 -2.85 -4.51
CA ASP A 72 -3.19 -2.98 -3.33
C ASP A 72 -3.74 -2.17 -2.16
N LYS A 73 -3.66 -2.73 -0.95
CA LYS A 73 -4.17 -2.09 0.27
C LYS A 73 -3.15 -1.16 0.89
N LEU A 74 -3.63 -0.05 1.40
CA LEU A 74 -2.83 1.01 2.01
C LEU A 74 -3.17 1.16 3.48
N VAL A 75 -2.13 1.30 4.30
CA VAL A 75 -2.23 1.60 5.73
C VAL A 75 -1.72 3.02 5.93
N PHE A 76 -2.63 3.93 6.30
CA PHE A 76 -2.33 5.35 6.43
C PHE A 76 -1.79 5.65 7.82
N TYR A 77 -0.58 6.19 7.86
CA TYR A 77 0.11 6.64 9.05
C TYR A 77 0.26 8.15 9.05
N ASN A 78 -0.09 8.78 10.17
CA ASN A 78 -0.01 10.22 10.33
C ASN A 78 0.90 10.58 11.51
N LYS A 79 1.99 11.30 11.21
CA LYS A 79 2.98 11.74 12.19
C LYS A 79 2.45 12.81 13.15
N LYS A 80 1.50 13.64 12.70
CA LYS A 80 0.89 14.70 13.50
C LYS A 80 -0.21 14.17 14.43
N MET A 81 -0.74 12.98 14.15
CA MET A 81 -1.75 12.29 14.96
C MET A 81 -1.08 11.31 15.95
N ASP A 82 -0.22 11.83 16.83
CA ASP A 82 0.53 11.04 17.81
C ASP A 82 1.28 9.84 17.20
N GLN A 83 1.82 10.02 15.99
CA GLN A 83 2.53 8.94 15.28
C GLN A 83 1.68 7.66 15.20
N SER A 84 0.46 7.78 14.64
CA SER A 84 -0.52 6.70 14.63
C SER A 84 -0.88 6.24 13.22
N VAL A 85 -1.25 4.98 13.11
CA VAL A 85 -2.04 4.47 11.99
C VAL A 85 -3.49 4.92 12.19
N VAL A 86 -4.06 5.58 11.19
CA VAL A 86 -5.34 6.28 11.29
C VAL A 86 -6.40 5.78 10.31
N GLY A 87 -6.03 5.02 9.28
CA GLY A 87 -7.01 4.47 8.35
C GLY A 87 -6.45 3.49 7.35
N ILE A 88 -7.37 2.98 6.53
CA ILE A 88 -7.12 1.99 5.49
C ILE A 88 -7.66 2.53 4.17
N GLY A 89 -7.00 2.17 3.08
CA GLY A 89 -7.48 2.46 1.74
C GLY A 89 -6.90 1.52 0.70
N GLU A 90 -7.01 1.90 -0.56
CA GLU A 90 -6.50 1.12 -1.67
C GLU A 90 -5.98 1.98 -2.82
N VAL A 91 -5.07 1.42 -3.61
CA VAL A 91 -4.59 2.03 -4.85
C VAL A 91 -5.68 1.91 -5.90
N THR A 92 -6.16 3.04 -6.42
CA THR A 92 -7.16 3.07 -7.50
C THR A 92 -6.52 3.28 -8.86
N GLN A 93 -5.35 3.93 -8.90
CA GLN A 93 -4.58 4.12 -10.13
C GLN A 93 -3.09 3.95 -9.87
N HIS A 94 -2.45 3.12 -10.70
CA HIS A 94 -0.99 2.93 -10.71
C HIS A 94 -0.27 4.26 -10.98
N ILE A 95 1.05 4.28 -10.75
CA ILE A 95 1.92 5.42 -11.09
C ILE A 95 1.64 5.93 -12.51
N HIS A 96 1.41 7.23 -12.61
CA HIS A 96 1.14 7.94 -13.85
C HIS A 96 1.59 9.39 -13.73
N GLU A 97 1.66 10.10 -14.85
CA GLU A 97 1.97 11.54 -14.87
C GLU A 97 0.69 12.35 -14.98
N LYS A 98 0.53 13.34 -14.10
CA LYS A 98 -0.52 14.35 -14.24
C LYS A 98 -0.04 15.49 -15.14
N SER A 99 -0.98 16.29 -15.64
CA SER A 99 -0.66 17.53 -16.36
C SER A 99 0.31 18.41 -15.54
N PRO A 100 1.18 19.20 -16.19
CA PRO A 100 2.10 20.08 -15.49
C PRO A 100 1.39 20.97 -14.48
N ILE A 101 1.90 20.99 -13.25
CA ILE A 101 1.35 21.79 -12.15
C ILE A 101 2.32 22.93 -11.89
N ALA A 102 1.82 24.16 -11.86
CA ALA A 102 2.65 25.34 -11.61
C ALA A 102 3.42 25.21 -10.28
N GLY A 103 4.72 25.48 -10.32
CA GLY A 103 5.60 25.39 -9.15
C GLY A 103 6.06 23.98 -8.77
N ARG A 104 5.68 22.94 -9.54
CA ARG A 104 6.07 21.56 -9.28
C ARG A 104 6.88 20.99 -10.44
N THR A 105 8.09 20.50 -10.15
CA THR A 105 9.03 19.99 -11.17
C THR A 105 8.68 18.58 -11.65
N ASN A 106 7.94 17.80 -10.87
CA ASN A 106 7.54 16.43 -11.23
C ASN A 106 6.09 16.15 -10.83
N SER A 107 5.25 15.79 -11.79
CA SER A 107 3.81 15.51 -11.59
C SER A 107 3.47 14.02 -11.48
N THR A 108 4.46 13.16 -11.25
CA THR A 108 4.25 11.72 -11.09
C THR A 108 3.51 11.43 -9.78
N ALA A 109 2.41 10.68 -9.87
CA ALA A 109 1.52 10.39 -8.76
C ALA A 109 0.87 9.01 -8.87
N ILE A 110 0.26 8.56 -7.78
CA ILE A 110 -0.73 7.49 -7.72
C ILE A 110 -2.08 8.09 -7.28
N GLU A 111 -3.18 7.44 -7.62
CA GLU A 111 -4.49 7.76 -7.02
C GLU A 111 -4.86 6.67 -6.03
N VAL A 112 -5.43 7.08 -4.90
CA VAL A 112 -5.79 6.18 -3.80
C VAL A 112 -7.19 6.49 -3.30
N LEU A 113 -7.97 5.47 -3.00
CA LEU A 113 -9.23 5.61 -2.26
C LEU A 113 -8.92 5.48 -0.77
N TYR A 114 -9.28 6.48 0.02
CA TYR A 114 -9.32 6.34 1.46
C TYR A 114 -10.66 5.71 1.85
N GLU A 115 -10.66 4.47 2.33
CA GLU A 115 -11.90 3.72 2.56
C GLU A 115 -12.58 4.16 3.86
N HIS A 116 -11.87 4.04 4.98
CA HIS A 116 -12.41 4.33 6.30
C HIS A 116 -11.32 4.64 7.33
N HIS A 117 -11.73 5.35 8.37
CA HIS A 117 -10.94 5.52 9.58
C HIS A 117 -10.88 4.23 10.38
N ILE A 118 -9.77 4.04 11.08
CA ILE A 118 -9.68 3.07 12.17
C ILE A 118 -9.51 3.80 13.49
N THR A 119 -9.76 3.10 14.60
CA THR A 119 -9.31 3.59 15.92
C THR A 119 -7.80 3.81 15.86
N PRO A 120 -7.28 5.03 16.10
CA PRO A 120 -5.87 5.32 15.93
C PRO A 120 -4.98 4.38 16.75
N LEU A 121 -4.00 3.77 16.09
CA LEU A 121 -3.02 2.89 16.72
C LEU A 121 -1.64 3.55 16.70
N THR A 122 -1.17 4.00 17.85
CA THR A 122 0.14 4.65 17.99
C THR A 122 1.29 3.67 17.69
N LEU A 123 2.40 4.20 17.18
CA LEU A 123 3.61 3.43 16.91
C LEU A 123 4.13 2.73 18.18
N SER A 124 3.99 3.36 19.35
CA SER A 124 4.34 2.77 20.65
C SER A 124 3.53 1.50 20.94
N THR A 125 2.24 1.50 20.61
CA THR A 125 1.37 0.32 20.77
C THR A 125 1.76 -0.78 19.78
N LEU A 126 2.00 -0.43 18.51
CA LEU A 126 2.39 -1.39 17.47
C LEU A 126 3.74 -2.05 17.80
N ASN A 127 4.73 -1.28 18.25
CA ASN A 127 6.06 -1.79 18.61
C ASN A 127 6.07 -2.75 19.81
N LYS A 128 5.03 -2.71 20.65
CA LYS A 128 4.87 -3.63 21.78
C LYS A 128 4.18 -4.94 21.37
N HIS A 129 3.61 -5.01 20.17
CA HIS A 129 2.87 -6.16 19.72
C HIS A 129 3.84 -7.32 19.36
N PRO A 130 3.69 -8.52 19.95
CA PRO A 130 4.66 -9.60 19.84
C PRO A 130 4.80 -10.17 18.42
N LYS A 131 3.79 -9.99 17.55
CA LYS A 131 3.83 -10.45 16.15
C LYS A 131 4.41 -9.42 15.16
N LEU A 132 4.74 -8.20 15.61
CA LEU A 132 5.32 -7.13 14.78
C LEU A 132 6.80 -6.88 15.10
N LYS A 133 7.40 -7.76 15.91
CA LYS A 133 8.84 -7.80 16.19
C LYS A 133 9.50 -8.96 15.45
#